data_AF-X1V6K8-F1
#
_entry.id   AF-X1V6K8-F1
#
_cell.length_a   1.000
_cell.length_b   1.000
_cell.length_c   1.000
_cell.angle_alpha   90.00
_cell.angle_beta   90.00
_cell.angle_gamma   90.00
#
_symmetry.space_group_name_H-M   'P 1'
#
loop_
_entity.id
_entity.type
_entity.pdbx_description
1 polymer ?
#
loop_
_entity_poly.entity_id
_entity_poly.type
_entity_poly.pdbx_seq_one_letter_code
_entity_poly.pdbx_strand_id
1 'polypeptide(L)' 'MPLPKDVLKQVKANLDKAEATLAEIQDVVTDMRLAGLDTTKQDTEMEALRDEIRKRRIFYDRQEARSA' A
#
# COMPACT_ATOMS: atom_id res chain seq x y z
N MET A 1 2.00 5.52 23.66
CA MET A 1 0.89 4.66 24.08
C MET A 1 0.46 3.83 22.87
N PRO A 2 0.12 2.53 23.05
CA PRO A 2 -0.43 1.72 21.98
C PRO A 2 -1.75 2.31 21.44
N LEU A 3 -2.00 2.13 20.15
CA LEU A 3 -3.26 2.56 19.53
C LEU A 3 -4.43 1.68 20.02
N PRO A 4 -5.66 2.22 20.10
CA PRO A 4 -6.84 1.42 20.39
C PRO A 4 -7.04 0.30 19.36
N LYS A 5 -7.53 -0.87 19.80
CA LYS A 5 -7.71 -2.05 18.94
C LYS A 5 -8.63 -1.79 17.74
N ASP A 6 -9.67 -0.97 17.92
CA ASP A 6 -10.58 -0.59 16.84
C ASP A 6 -9.89 0.24 15.76
N VAL A 7 -9.00 1.15 16.17
CA VAL A 7 -8.19 1.96 15.26
C VAL A 7 -7.20 1.07 14.51
N LEU A 8 -6.55 0.12 15.19
CA LEU A 8 -5.65 -0.84 14.54
C LEU A 8 -6.38 -1.68 13.49
N LYS A 9 -7.58 -2.17 13.80
CA LYS A 9 -8.39 -2.93 12.83
C LYS A 9 -8.71 -2.09 11.59
N GLN A 10 -9.06 -0.82 11.77
CA GLN A 10 -9.34 0.08 10.65
C GLN A 10 -8.07 0.40 9.84
N VAL A 11 -6.93 0.62 10.50
CA VAL A 11 -5.64 0.83 9.83
C VAL A 11 -5.26 -0.39 9.01
N LYS A 12 -5.40 -1.61 9.55
CA LYS A 12 -5.16 -2.85 8.81
C LYS A 12 -6.04 -2.95 7.57
N ALA A 13 -7.34 -2.74 7.71
CA ALA A 13 -8.28 -2.79 6.59
C ALA A 13 -7.94 -1.76 5.50
N ASN A 14 -7.53 -0.55 5.89
CA ASN A 14 -7.12 0.49 4.95
C ASN A 14 -5.81 0.13 4.24
N LEU A 15 -4.84 -0.48 4.95
CA LEU A 15 -3.59 -0.95 4.34
C LEU A 15 -3.85 -2.08 3.34
N ASP A 16 -4.65 -3.08 3.72
CA ASP A 16 -5.00 -4.20 2.83
C ASP A 16 -5.75 -3.68 1.57
N LYS A 17 -6.66 -2.71 1.74
CA LYS A 17 -7.35 -2.06 0.61
C LYS A 17 -6.38 -1.28 -0.28
N ALA A 18 -5.43 -0.56 0.30
CA ALA A 18 -4.43 0.19 -0.47
C ALA A 18 -3.52 -0.74 -1.28
N GLU A 19 -3.10 -1.88 -0.70
CA GLU A 19 -2.33 -2.91 -1.42
C GLU A 19 -3.11 -3.50 -2.60
N ALA A 20 -4.39 -3.84 -2.39
CA ALA A 20 -5.26 -4.36 -3.45
C ALA A 20 -5.46 -3.34 -4.58
N THR A 21 -5.76 -2.08 -4.23
CA THR A 21 -5.93 -1.00 -5.21
C THR A 21 -4.66 -0.75 -6.02
N LEU A 22 -3.49 -0.84 -5.38
CA LEU A 22 -2.21 -0.65 -6.06
C LEU A 22 -1.89 -1.81 -7.03
N ALA A 23 -2.34 -3.04 -6.72
CA ALA A 23 -2.26 -4.15 -7.66
C ALA A 23 -3.18 -3.94 -8.88
N GLU A 24 -4.41 -3.48 -8.68
CA GLU A 24 -5.32 -3.15 -9.79
C GLU A 24 -4.75 -2.06 -10.70
N ILE A 25 -4.11 -1.02 -10.13
CA ILE A 25 -3.45 0.04 -10.88
C ILE A 25 -2.25 -0.52 -11.67
N GLN A 26 -1.50 -1.45 -11.09
CA GLN A 26 -0.37 -2.08 -11.78
C GLN A 26 -0.82 -2.83 -13.05
N ASP A 27 -1.97 -3.49 -13.01
CA ASP A 27 -2.52 -4.18 -14.18
C ASP A 27 -2.81 -3.18 -15.31
N VAL A 28 -3.44 -2.05 -14.99
CA VAL A 28 -3.71 -0.97 -15.95
C VAL A 28 -2.41 -0.38 -16.51
N VAL A 29 -1.41 -0.12 -15.68
CA VAL A 29 -0.10 0.39 -16.12
C VAL A 29 0.60 -0.63 -17.02
N THR A 30 0.45 -1.93 -16.73
CA THR A 30 0.98 -3.00 -17.58
C THR A 30 0.30 -3.01 -18.94
N ASP A 31 -1.02 -2.86 -19.00
CA ASP A 31 -1.76 -2.76 -20.26
C ASP A 31 -1.34 -1.51 -21.06
N MET A 32 -1.14 -0.37 -20.39
CA MET A 32 -0.61 0.85 -21.03
C MET A 32 0.76 0.61 -21.65
N ARG A 33 1.66 -0.09 -20.93
CA ARG A 33 2.99 -0.44 -21.44
C ARG A 33 2.90 -1.37 -22.65
N LEU A 34 2.01 -2.38 -22.61
CA LEU A 34 1.78 -3.29 -23.73
C LEU A 34 1.18 -2.58 -24.95
N ALA A 35 0.40 -1.52 -24.73
CA ALA A 35 -0.09 -0.64 -25.79
C ALA A 35 0.98 0.31 -26.36
N GLY A 36 2.22 0.28 -25.83
CA GLY A 36 3.34 1.11 -26.28
C GLY A 36 3.35 2.52 -25.72
N LEU A 37 2.59 2.79 -24.65
CA LEU A 37 2.62 4.07 -23.94
C LEU A 37 3.82 4.15 -23.01
N ASP A 38 4.38 5.35 -22.82
CA ASP A 38 5.40 5.60 -21.80
C ASP A 38 4.76 5.57 -20.40
N THR A 39 5.19 4.60 -19.58
CA THR A 39 4.71 4.39 -18.22
C THR A 39 5.73 4.77 -17.14
N THR A 40 6.86 5.36 -17.51
CA THR A 40 7.99 5.59 -16.60
C THR A 40 7.58 6.38 -15.34
N LYS A 41 6.68 7.36 -15.48
CA LYS A 41 6.17 8.15 -14.35
C LYS A 41 5.31 7.31 -13.43
N GLN A 42 4.38 6.55 -13.99
CA GLN A 42 3.46 5.68 -13.24
C GLN A 42 4.23 4.60 -12.48
N ASP A 43 5.26 4.02 -13.11
CA ASP A 43 6.14 3.05 -12.46
C ASP A 43 6.87 3.64 -11.26
N THR A 44 7.43 4.86 -11.42
CA THR A 44 8.12 5.56 -10.33
C THR A 44 7.16 5.91 -9.17
N GLU A 45 5.96 6.39 -9.48
CA GLU A 45 4.93 6.72 -8.49
C GLU A 45 4.43 5.46 -7.77
N MET A 46 4.24 4.36 -8.49
CA MET A 46 3.85 3.07 -7.90
C MET A 46 4.91 2.53 -6.95
N GLU A 47 6.20 2.63 -7.29
CA GLU A 47 7.29 2.23 -6.38
C GLU A 47 7.29 3.07 -5.11
N ALA A 48 7.13 4.39 -5.24
CA ALA A 48 7.05 5.29 -4.08
C ALA A 48 5.87 4.95 -3.17
N LEU A 49 4.69 4.68 -3.75
CA LEU A 49 3.49 4.30 -3.00
C LEU A 49 3.64 2.94 -2.32
N ARG A 50 4.27 1.95 -2.98
CA ARG A 50 4.59 0.64 -2.37
C ARG A 50 5.49 0.80 -1.16
N ASP A 51 6.53 1.61 -1.27
CA ASP A 51 7.44 1.88 -0.17
C ASP A 51 6.73 2.58 1.01
N GLU A 52 5.81 3.50 0.72
CA GLU A 52 5.03 4.16 1.75
C GLU A 52 4.08 3.21 2.47
N ILE A 53 3.36 2.36 1.73
CA ILE A 53 2.50 1.32 2.29
C ILE A 53 3.33 0.38 3.17
N ARG A 54 4.50 -0.06 2.70
CA ARG A 54 5.41 -0.91 3.46
C ARG A 54 5.85 -0.27 4.78
N LYS A 55 6.25 1.01 4.76
CA LYS A 55 6.61 1.75 5.98
C LYS A 55 5.45 1.80 6.97
N ARG A 56 4.24 2.07 6.47
CA ARG A 56 3.01 2.12 7.28
C ARG A 56 2.64 0.73 7.84
N ARG A 57 2.86 -0.36 7.09
CA ARG A 57 2.68 -1.75 7.54
C ARG A 57 3.64 -2.09 8.69
N ILE A 58 4.93 -1.76 8.54
CA ILE A 58 5.92 -1.96 9.62
C ILE A 58 5.52 -1.19 10.89
N PHE A 59 5.01 0.04 10.74
CA PHE A 59 4.51 0.79 11.89
C PHE A 59 3.30 0.10 12.53
N TYR A 60 2.34 -0.35 11.71
CA TYR A 60 1.18 -1.11 12.18
C TYR A 60 1.61 -2.36 12.95
N ASP A 61 2.49 -3.20 12.39
CA ASP A 61 2.95 -4.45 13.02
C ASP A 61 3.61 -4.19 14.38
N ARG A 62 4.39 -3.09 14.48
CA ARG A 62 5.00 -2.66 15.76
C ARG A 62 3.96 -2.20 16.78
N GLN A 63 2.89 -1.55 16.34
CA GLN A 63 1.81 -1.12 17.23
C GLN A 63 0.95 -2.31 17.67
N GLU A 64 0.66 -3.23 16.76
CA GLU A 64 -0.08 -4.47 17.06
C GLU A 64 0.68 -5.32 18.08
N ALA A 65 1.99 -5.53 17.90
CA ALA A 65 2.83 -6.28 18.84
C ALA A 65 2.91 -5.63 20.24
N ARG A 66 2.71 -4.31 20.35
CA ARG A 66 2.68 -3.58 21.64
C ARG A 66 1.28 -3.52 22.27
N SER A 67 0.25 -3.87 21.49
CA SER A 67 -1.17 -3.84 21.88
C SER A 67 -1.76 -5.24 22.09
N ALA A 68 -0.99 -6.28 21.71
CA ALA A 68 -1.20 -7.69 21.99
C ALA A 68 -0.84 -8.00 23.46
#